data_AF-A0A2T4DIR6-F1
#
_entry.id   AF-A0A2T4DIR6-F1
#
_cell.length_a   1.000
_cell.length_b   1.000
_cell.length_c   1.000
_cell.angle_alpha   90.00
_cell.angle_beta   90.00
_cell.angle_gamma   90.00
#
_symmetry.space_group_name_H-M   'P 1'
#
loop_
_entity.id
_entity.type
_entity.pdbx_description
1 polymer ?
#
loop_
_entity_poly.entity_id
_entity_poly.type
_entity_poly.pdbx_seq_one_letter_code
_entity_poly.pdbx_strand_id
1 'polypeptide(L)'
;MQIVMFLVPVMLILVAVGVALFTWSVKNGQYDDLEGPAHRILYDDDKDMIPDDARTDKPAAGEPTPEQTAEVSDTADTGEDKSQKG
;
A
#
# COMPACT_ATOMS: atom_id res chain seq x y z
N MET A 1 -48.20 -26.40 -25.37
CA MET A 1 -47.55 -25.51 -26.35
C MET A 1 -47.61 -24.01 -25.99
N GLN A 2 -47.91 -23.61 -24.74
CA GLN A 2 -47.94 -22.19 -24.34
C GLN A 2 -46.62 -21.72 -23.70
N ILE A 3 -45.89 -22.65 -23.07
CA ILE A 3 -44.65 -22.34 -22.34
C ILE A 3 -43.57 -21.75 -23.25
N VAL A 4 -43.48 -22.20 -24.50
CA VAL A 4 -42.51 -21.71 -25.49
C VAL A 4 -42.72 -20.21 -25.78
N MET A 5 -43.97 -19.74 -25.76
CA MET A 5 -44.30 -18.32 -25.95
C MET A 5 -43.77 -17.43 -24.82
N PHE A 6 -43.53 -17.99 -23.63
CA PHE A 6 -42.88 -17.29 -22.53
C PHE A 6 -41.36 -17.49 -22.51
N LEU A 7 -40.85 -18.68 -22.84
CA LEU A 7 -39.40 -18.93 -22.83
C LEU A 7 -38.63 -18.15 -23.89
N VAL A 8 -39.18 -18.02 -25.10
CA VAL A 8 -38.53 -17.28 -26.19
C VAL A 8 -38.23 -15.82 -25.81
N PRO A 9 -39.21 -15.01 -25.37
CA PRO A 9 -38.92 -13.63 -24.98
C PRO A 9 -38.03 -13.54 -23.74
N VAL A 10 -38.17 -14.44 -22.76
CA VAL A 10 -37.30 -14.46 -21.58
C VAL A 10 -35.84 -14.69 -22.00
N MET A 11 -35.57 -15.64 -22.89
CA MET A 11 -34.21 -15.89 -23.38
C MET A 11 -33.64 -14.70 -24.16
N LEU A 12 -34.46 -14.03 -24.99
CA LEU A 12 -34.01 -12.82 -25.68
C LEU A 12 -33.62 -11.70 -24.70
N ILE A 13 -34.39 -11.52 -23.63
CA ILE A 13 -34.07 -10.54 -22.58
C ILE A 13 -32.78 -10.93 -21.87
N LEU A 14 -32.61 -12.20 -21.49
CA LEU A 14 -31.38 -12.66 -20.82
C LEU A 14 -30.14 -12.44 -21.70
N VAL A 15 -30.23 -12.73 -23.01
CA VAL A 15 -29.14 -12.47 -23.96
C VAL A 15 -28.88 -10.97 -24.08
N ALA A 16 -29.91 -10.14 -24.21
CA ALA A 16 -29.75 -8.69 -24.30
C ALA A 16 -29.08 -8.10 -23.05
N VAL A 17 -29.49 -8.56 -21.85
CA VAL A 17 -28.87 -8.16 -20.58
C VAL A 17 -27.41 -8.63 -20.52
N GLY A 18 -27.12 -9.87 -20.93
CA GLY A 18 -25.76 -10.39 -20.98
C GLY A 18 -24.85 -9.56 -21.88
N VAL A 19 -25.32 -9.20 -23.09
CA VAL A 19 -24.57 -8.35 -24.03
C VAL A 19 -24.39 -6.94 -23.47
N ALA A 20 -25.41 -6.37 -22.83
CA ALA A 20 -25.33 -5.03 -22.23
C ALA A 20 -24.30 -4.99 -21.08
N LEU A 21 -24.33 -5.96 -20.18
CA LEU A 21 -23.38 -6.09 -19.07
C LEU A 21 -21.96 -6.36 -19.57
N PHE A 22 -21.80 -7.25 -20.55
CA PHE A 22 -20.51 -7.52 -21.18
C PHE A 22 -19.92 -6.25 -21.82
N THR A 23 -20.72 -5.54 -22.61
CA THR A 23 -20.29 -4.29 -23.25
C THR A 23 -19.92 -3.23 -22.21
N TRP A 24 -20.66 -3.13 -21.11
CA TRP A 24 -20.32 -2.25 -20.00
C TRP A 24 -19.00 -2.65 -19.33
N SER A 25 -18.79 -3.93 -19.04
CA SER A 25 -17.55 -4.46 -18.45
C SER A 25 -16.32 -4.19 -19.33
N VAL A 26 -16.44 -4.39 -20.65
CA VAL A 26 -15.38 -4.06 -21.61
C VAL A 26 -15.06 -2.57 -21.60
N LYS A 27 -16.08 -1.70 -21.62
CA LYS A 27 -15.89 -0.25 -21.56
C LYS A 27 -15.32 0.23 -20.21
N ASN A 28 -15.54 -0.52 -19.14
CA ASN A 28 -15.04 -0.22 -17.81
C ASN A 28 -13.60 -0.72 -17.59
N GLY A 29 -12.93 -1.24 -18.63
CA GLY A 29 -11.52 -1.63 -18.57
C GLY A 29 -11.22 -2.84 -17.69
N GLN A 30 -12.23 -3.68 -17.38
CA GLN A 30 -12.02 -4.87 -16.53
C GLN A 30 -11.04 -5.87 -17.15
N TYR A 31 -10.86 -5.84 -18.47
CA TYR A 31 -9.94 -6.71 -19.21
C TYR A 31 -8.56 -6.07 -19.46
N ASP A 32 -8.34 -4.83 -19.02
CA ASP A 32 -7.08 -4.12 -19.26
C ASP A 32 -5.97 -4.57 -18.30
N ASP A 33 -6.34 -5.18 -17.16
CA ASP A 33 -5.40 -5.70 -16.15
C ASP A 33 -5.46 -7.23 -16.03
N LEU A 34 -5.20 -7.93 -17.14
CA LEU A 34 -5.01 -9.40 -17.15
C LEU A 34 -3.58 -9.82 -16.75
N GLU A 35 -2.64 -8.87 -16.77
CA GLU A 35 -1.21 -9.09 -16.49
C GLU A 35 -0.86 -8.88 -14.99
N GLY A 36 -1.68 -8.13 -14.24
CA GLY A 36 -1.41 -7.72 -12.86
C GLY A 36 -1.26 -8.84 -11.81
N PRO A 37 -2.00 -9.97 -11.88
CA PRO A 37 -1.83 -11.05 -10.89
C PRO A 37 -0.59 -11.91 -11.12
N ALA A 38 -0.21 -12.14 -12.39
CA ALA A 38 0.90 -13.02 -12.74
C ALA A 38 2.27 -12.44 -12.35
N HIS A 39 2.41 -11.11 -12.38
CA HIS A 39 3.64 -10.45 -11.96
C HIS A 39 3.77 -10.34 -10.44
N ARG A 40 2.67 -10.40 -9.67
CA ARG A 40 2.71 -10.33 -8.20
C ARG A 40 3.18 -11.64 -7.58
N ILE A 41 2.71 -12.79 -8.07
CA ILE A 41 3.07 -14.09 -7.51
C ILE A 41 4.57 -14.43 -7.64
N LEU A 42 5.28 -13.81 -8.59
CA LEU A 42 6.71 -14.05 -8.80
C LEU A 42 7.63 -13.20 -7.91
N TYR A 43 7.14 -12.07 -7.37
CA TYR A 43 7.99 -11.10 -6.64
C TYR A 43 7.44 -10.71 -5.26
N ASP A 44 6.21 -11.10 -4.90
CA ASP A 44 5.60 -10.79 -3.60
C ASP A 44 6.24 -11.59 -2.43
N ASP A 45 6.83 -12.76 -2.71
CA ASP A 45 7.46 -13.61 -1.68
C ASP A 45 8.89 -13.17 -1.32
N ASP A 46 9.58 -12.48 -2.25
CA ASP A 46 10.99 -12.11 -2.09
C ASP A 46 11.18 -10.73 -1.42
N LYS A 47 10.10 -9.95 -1.27
CA LYS A 47 10.16 -8.59 -0.71
C LYS A 47 10.76 -8.53 0.70
N ASP A 48 10.53 -9.57 1.50
CA ASP A 48 11.04 -9.70 2.88
C ASP A 48 12.46 -10.33 2.91
N MET A 49 12.94 -10.83 1.77
CA MET A 49 14.27 -11.42 1.59
C MET A 49 15.29 -10.40 1.06
N ILE A 50 14.87 -9.20 0.68
CA ILE A 50 15.77 -8.11 0.27
C ILE A 50 16.45 -7.53 1.52
N PRO A 51 17.78 -7.62 1.64
CA PRO A 51 18.49 -7.08 2.80
C PRO A 51 18.40 -5.55 2.83
N ASP A 52 18.36 -4.96 4.03
CA ASP A 52 18.05 -3.54 4.25
C ASP A 52 19.08 -2.57 3.66
N ASP A 53 20.29 -3.05 3.38
CA ASP A 53 21.38 -2.32 2.74
C ASP A 53 21.23 -2.23 1.20
N ALA A 54 20.37 -3.05 0.59
CA ALA A 54 20.12 -3.09 -0.85
C ALA A 54 18.87 -2.30 -1.31
N ARG A 55 18.07 -1.76 -0.39
CA ARG A 55 16.85 -0.99 -0.70
C ARG A 55 17.18 0.49 -0.97
N THR A 56 17.23 0.89 -2.24
CA THR A 56 17.58 2.27 -2.68
C THR A 56 16.47 3.31 -2.51
N ASP A 57 15.25 2.90 -2.16
CA ASP A 57 14.09 3.79 -2.11
C ASP A 57 13.64 4.03 -0.66
N LYS A 58 14.49 4.65 0.15
CA LYS A 58 14.03 5.33 1.37
C LYS A 58 13.89 6.81 1.03
N PRO A 59 12.67 7.39 1.03
CA PRO A 59 12.53 8.83 0.95
C PRO A 59 13.19 9.44 2.18
N ALA A 60 14.31 10.12 1.96
CA ALA A 60 14.79 11.13 2.89
C ALA A 60 13.73 12.23 2.92
N ALA A 61 12.84 12.21 3.91
CA ALA A 61 11.94 13.32 4.17
C ALA A 61 11.65 13.40 5.67
N GLY A 62 12.28 14.39 6.32
CA GLY A 62 11.80 14.96 7.58
C GLY A 62 12.87 15.31 8.62
N GLU A 63 13.78 16.24 8.32
CA GLU A 63 14.23 17.19 9.35
C GLU A 63 13.19 18.35 9.39
N PRO A 64 12.92 19.12 10.48
CA PRO A 64 13.65 19.28 11.76
C PRO A 64 12.80 19.38 13.08
N THR A 65 13.45 19.22 14.26
CA THR A 65 13.27 19.95 15.57
C THR A 65 11.92 19.82 16.35
N PRO A 66 11.88 19.52 17.68
CA PRO A 66 12.44 20.39 18.73
C PRO A 66 13.13 19.70 19.92
N GLU A 67 14.35 20.16 20.13
CA GLU A 67 14.93 20.37 21.45
C GLU A 67 13.93 21.17 22.32
N GLN A 68 13.34 20.53 23.33
CA GLN A 68 12.73 21.22 24.45
C GLN A 68 12.80 20.35 25.71
N THR A 69 13.82 20.58 26.52
CA THR A 69 13.58 21.03 27.90
C THR A 69 14.74 21.93 28.26
N ALA A 70 14.44 23.22 28.22
CA ALA A 70 15.27 24.26 28.78
C ALA A 70 15.51 23.98 30.26
N GLU A 71 16.76 24.10 30.71
CA GLU A 71 17.02 24.77 31.98
C GLU A 71 18.34 25.52 31.85
N VAL A 72 18.20 26.81 31.54
CA VAL A 72 19.21 27.83 31.73
C VAL A 72 19.32 28.08 33.23
N SER A 73 20.52 28.48 33.65
CA SER A 73 20.88 29.14 34.91
C SER A 73 20.80 28.32 36.20
N ASP A 74 21.96 27.98 36.77
CA ASP A 74 22.43 28.76 37.90
C ASP A 74 23.97 28.65 38.11
N THR A 75 24.50 29.76 38.62
CA THR A 75 25.74 30.04 39.35
C THR A 75 26.62 28.84 39.78
N ALA A 76 27.93 28.88 39.46
CA ALA A 76 29.02 29.31 40.35
C ALA A 76 29.21 28.47 41.62
N ASP A 77 30.48 28.28 42.01
CA ASP A 77 30.95 27.76 43.31
C ASP A 77 31.08 26.21 43.37
N THR A 78 32.30 25.65 43.27
CA THR A 78 33.27 25.39 44.36
C THR A 78 33.20 23.93 44.84
N GLY A 79 34.38 23.36 45.14
CA GLY A 79 34.54 22.11 45.89
C GLY A 79 34.91 20.92 45.00
N GLU A 80 36.11 20.35 45.14
CA GLU A 80 36.36 19.14 45.98
C GLU A 80 35.81 17.88 45.29
N ASP A 81 36.49 16.75 45.15
CA ASP A 81 37.74 16.22 45.64
C ASP A 81 38.03 15.02 44.71
N LYS A 82 39.13 15.04 43.96
CA LYS A 82 39.57 13.87 43.19
C LYS A 82 40.36 12.98 44.13
N SER A 83 39.64 12.08 44.80
CA SER A 83 40.19 10.84 45.32
C SER A 83 40.75 10.01 44.16
N GLN A 84 42.05 10.19 43.88
CA GLN A 84 42.86 9.29 43.07
C GLN A 84 44.08 8.86 43.90
N LYS A 85 43.82 7.81 44.67
CA LYS A 85 44.71 6.71 45.05
C LYS A 85 45.89 6.50 44.08
N GLY A 86 47.11 6.51 44.59
CA GLY A 86 48.31 6.00 43.91
C GLY A 86 49.57 6.75 44.28
#